data_AF-A0A7K2X2K8-F1
#
_entry.id   AF-A0A7K2X2K8-F1
#
_cell.length_a   1.000
_cell.length_b   1.000
_cell.length_c   1.000
_cell.angle_alpha   90.00
_cell.angle_beta   90.00
_cell.angle_gamma   90.00
#
_symmetry.space_group_name_H-M   'P 1'
#
loop_
_entity.id
_entity.type
_entity.pdbx_description
1 polymer ?
#
loop_
_entity_poly.entity_id
_entity_poly.type
_entity_poly.pdbx_seq_one_letter_code
_entity_poly.pdbx_strand_id
1 'polypeptide(L)'
;AVTPVRRRPDPLPLSFAQSRLWFLNRLEGPGSTYNVPLVLELRGALDADALRAALLDVVERHEALRTVFPERDGVPHQTVLPAAGAAPR
;
A
#
# COMPACT_ATOMS: atom_id res chain seq x y z
N ALA A 1 -14.84 26.84 8.73
CA ALA A 1 -13.42 27.29 8.66
C ALA A 1 -12.63 26.21 7.93
N VAL A 2 -11.82 26.57 6.92
CA VAL A 2 -10.93 25.62 6.24
C VAL A 2 -9.67 25.48 7.10
N THR A 3 -9.43 24.30 7.66
CA THR A 3 -8.20 24.03 8.42
C THR A 3 -7.06 23.78 7.42
N PRO A 4 -5.90 24.46 7.56
CA PRO A 4 -4.77 24.20 6.68
C PRO A 4 -4.31 22.74 6.83
N VAL A 5 -4.06 22.07 5.71
CA VAL A 5 -3.47 20.73 5.72
C VAL A 5 -2.11 20.81 6.40
N ARG A 6 -1.97 20.13 7.53
CA ARG A 6 -0.69 20.06 8.24
C ARG A 6 0.31 19.34 7.35
N ARG A 7 1.49 19.94 7.15
CA ARG A 7 2.55 19.32 6.36
C ARG A 7 2.89 17.95 6.96
N ARG A 8 3.00 16.92 6.12
CA ARG A 8 3.40 15.57 6.57
C ARG A 8 4.83 15.62 7.09
N PRO A 9 5.13 14.94 8.21
CA PRO A 9 6.51 14.79 8.67
C PRO A 9 7.32 13.98 7.65
N ASP A 10 8.60 14.28 7.58
CA ASP A 10 9.59 13.53 6.80
C ASP A 10 10.74 13.15 7.74
N PRO A 11 10.93 11.86 8.06
CA PRO A 11 10.20 10.69 7.56
C PRO A 11 8.76 10.57 8.11
N LEU A 12 7.86 9.95 7.34
CA LEU A 12 6.48 9.67 7.75
C LEU A 12 6.46 8.43 8.67
N PRO A 13 6.09 8.53 9.96
CA PRO A 13 6.15 7.40 10.88
C PRO A 13 5.07 6.36 10.56
N LEU A 14 5.32 5.09 10.92
CA LEU A 14 4.29 4.05 10.92
C LEU A 14 3.27 4.34 12.03
N SER A 15 2.02 3.94 11.80
CA SER A 15 1.04 3.78 12.87
C SER A 15 1.40 2.60 13.77
N PHE A 16 0.82 2.53 14.96
CA PHE A 16 1.04 1.42 15.89
C PHE A 16 0.75 0.04 15.25
N ALA A 17 -0.35 -0.07 14.50
CA ALA A 17 -0.72 -1.30 13.82
C ALA A 17 0.27 -1.67 12.71
N GLN A 18 0.75 -0.69 11.95
CA GLN A 18 1.77 -0.90 10.92
C GLN A 18 3.09 -1.37 11.56
N SER A 19 3.55 -0.74 12.65
CA SER A 19 4.78 -1.13 13.35
C SER A 19 4.71 -2.57 13.87
N ARG A 20 3.56 -2.98 14.41
CA ARG A 20 3.33 -4.35 14.87
C ARG A 20 3.46 -5.36 13.72
N LEU A 21 2.79 -5.11 12.59
CA LEU A 21 2.85 -6.00 11.43
C LEU A 21 4.25 -6.05 10.80
N TRP A 22 4.93 -4.90 10.73
CA TRP A 22 6.31 -4.82 10.25
C TRP A 22 7.25 -5.66 11.11
N PHE A 23 7.12 -5.57 12.45
CA PHE A 23 7.90 -6.38 13.38
C PHE A 23 7.62 -7.88 13.20
N LEU A 24 6.35 -8.28 13.10
CA LEU A 24 5.96 -9.67 12.90
C LEU A 24 6.50 -10.24 11.58
N ASN A 25 6.42 -9.46 10.49
CA ASN A 25 6.99 -9.86 9.20
C ASN A 25 8.51 -10.10 9.27
N ARG A 26 9.23 -9.30 10.06
CA ARG A 26 10.68 -9.48 10.27
C ARG A 26 11.02 -10.67 11.18
N LEU A 27 10.18 -10.92 12.19
CA LEU A 27 10.37 -12.00 13.16
C LEU A 27 10.05 -13.37 12.55
N GLU A 28 8.93 -13.49 11.83
CA GLU A 28 8.43 -14.75 11.28
C GLU A 28 9.05 -15.08 9.90
N GLY A 29 9.58 -14.08 9.20
CA GLY A 29 10.07 -14.21 7.83
C GLY A 29 8.94 -14.21 6.78
N PRO A 30 9.24 -14.58 5.53
CA PRO A 30 8.25 -14.62 4.45
C PRO A 30 7.11 -15.58 4.77
N GLY A 31 5.87 -15.10 4.71
CA GLY A 31 4.68 -15.89 4.99
C GLY A 31 3.40 -15.19 4.51
N SER A 32 2.28 -15.91 4.52
CA SER A 32 0.97 -15.42 4.06
C SER A 32 -0.03 -15.14 5.18
N THR A 33 0.37 -15.27 6.45
CA THR A 33 -0.49 -15.15 7.64
C THR A 33 -1.29 -13.85 7.65
N TYR A 34 -0.71 -12.76 7.13
CA TYR A 34 -1.31 -11.43 7.11
C TYR A 34 -1.78 -11.00 5.71
N ASN A 35 -1.84 -11.91 4.75
CA ASN A 35 -2.46 -11.65 3.45
C ASN A 35 -3.98 -11.71 3.58
N VAL A 36 -4.68 -10.80 2.89
CA VAL A 36 -6.15 -10.77 2.83
C VAL A 36 -6.56 -11.10 1.38
N PRO A 37 -6.68 -12.38 1.00
CA PRO A 37 -7.06 -12.76 -0.35
C PRO A 37 -8.55 -12.46 -0.60
N LEU A 38 -8.85 -12.03 -1.82
CA LEU A 38 -10.22 -11.88 -2.32
C LEU A 38 -10.33 -12.64 -3.66
N VAL A 39 -11.41 -13.40 -3.82
CA VAL A 39 -11.74 -14.10 -5.08
C VAL A 39 -13.09 -13.60 -5.56
N LEU A 40 -13.17 -13.20 -6.83
CA LEU A 40 -14.38 -12.70 -7.46
C LEU A 40 -14.74 -13.57 -8.66
N GLU A 41 -16.00 -14.00 -8.75
CA GLU A 41 -16.56 -14.63 -9.95
C GLU A 41 -17.24 -13.56 -10.80
N LEU A 42 -16.74 -13.35 -12.02
CA LEU A 42 -17.32 -12.42 -12.99
C LEU A 42 -18.03 -13.22 -14.08
N ARG A 43 -19.29 -12.86 -14.37
CA ARG A 43 -20.11 -13.54 -15.40
C ARG A 43 -20.36 -12.61 -16.57
N GLY A 44 -20.25 -13.16 -17.78
CA GLY A 44 -20.44 -12.43 -19.03
C GLY A 44 -19.13 -12.05 -19.70
N ALA A 45 -19.20 -11.15 -20.68
CA ALA A 45 -18.02 -10.64 -21.37
C ALA A 45 -17.23 -9.71 -20.45
N LEU A 46 -15.93 -10.00 -20.28
CA LEU A 46 -15.00 -9.19 -19.52
C LEU A 46 -14.05 -8.47 -20.48
N ASP A 47 -14.00 -7.15 -20.38
CA ASP A 47 -12.91 -6.36 -20.95
C ASP A 47 -11.75 -6.32 -19.95
N ALA A 48 -10.69 -7.09 -20.24
CA ALA A 48 -9.54 -7.23 -19.35
C ALA A 48 -8.68 -5.97 -19.29
N ASP A 49 -8.64 -5.18 -20.37
CA ASP A 49 -7.86 -3.95 -20.44
C ASP A 49 -8.55 -2.85 -19.64
N ALA A 50 -9.87 -2.74 -19.74
CA ALA A 50 -10.68 -1.86 -18.90
C ALA A 50 -10.57 -2.23 -17.40
N LEU A 51 -10.60 -3.53 -17.06
CA LEU A 51 -10.43 -3.97 -15.67
C LEU A 51 -9.03 -3.60 -15.14
N ARG A 52 -7.98 -3.80 -15.95
CA ARG A 52 -6.61 -3.43 -15.58
C ARG A 52 -6.48 -1.93 -15.34
N ALA A 53 -7.04 -1.11 -16.24
CA ALA A 53 -7.05 0.34 -16.08
C ALA A 53 -7.77 0.77 -14.78
N ALA A 54 -8.95 0.18 -14.50
CA ALA A 54 -9.69 0.47 -13.29
C ALA A 54 -8.92 0.09 -12.00
N LEU A 55 -8.20 -1.03 -12.01
CA LEU A 55 -7.34 -1.40 -10.87
C LEU A 55 -6.17 -0.42 -10.68
N LEU A 56 -5.58 0.07 -11.78
CA LEU A 56 -4.53 1.10 -11.72
C LEU A 56 -5.06 2.42 -11.17
N ASP A 57 -6.28 2.83 -11.55
CA ASP A 57 -6.94 4.03 -11.00
C ASP A 57 -7.12 3.93 -9.47
N VAL A 58 -7.47 2.74 -8.97
CA VAL A 58 -7.57 2.49 -7.52
C VAL A 58 -6.20 2.62 -6.86
N VAL A 59 -5.15 2.05 -7.43
CA VAL A 59 -3.77 2.16 -6.89
C VAL A 59 -3.28 3.61 -6.90
N GLU A 60 -3.55 4.37 -7.96
CA GLU A 60 -3.19 5.78 -8.06
C GLU A 60 -3.89 6.61 -6.98
N ARG A 61 -5.21 6.42 -6.84
CA ARG A 61 -6.07 7.13 -5.87
C ARG A 61 -5.68 6.84 -4.43
N HIS A 62 -5.25 5.62 -4.10
CA HIS A 62 -5.03 5.17 -2.72
C HIS A 62 -3.55 5.04 -2.38
N GLU A 63 -3.00 6.03 -1.65
CA GLU A 63 -1.61 6.02 -1.16
C GLU A 63 -1.21 4.73 -0.43
N ALA A 64 -2.14 4.15 0.34
CA ALA A 64 -1.91 2.92 1.08
C ALA A 64 -1.47 1.75 0.18
N LEU A 65 -1.97 1.68 -1.07
CA LEU A 65 -1.64 0.63 -2.03
C LEU A 65 -0.27 0.80 -2.69
N ARG A 66 0.34 1.97 -2.52
CA ARG A 66 1.66 2.33 -3.08
C ARG A 66 2.63 2.77 -1.98
N THR A 67 2.39 2.37 -0.74
CA THR A 67 3.28 2.66 0.40
C THR A 67 4.18 1.47 0.67
N VAL A 68 5.48 1.73 0.74
CA VAL A 68 6.50 0.77 1.19
C VAL A 68 7.03 1.16 2.56
N PHE A 69 7.63 0.20 3.29
CA PHE A 69 8.09 0.38 4.67
C PHE A 69 9.60 0.14 4.81
N PRO A 70 10.46 0.98 4.20
CA PRO A 70 11.91 0.86 4.34
C PRO A 70 12.36 1.17 5.77
N GLU A 71 13.50 0.60 6.14
CA GLU A 71 14.20 0.90 7.39
C GLU A 71 15.33 1.90 7.10
N ARG A 72 15.44 2.96 7.90
CA ARG A 72 16.59 3.88 7.92
C ARG A 72 17.11 3.95 9.35
N ASP A 73 18.40 3.65 9.54
CA ASP A 73 19.07 3.68 10.85
C ASP A 73 18.32 2.86 11.93
N GLY A 74 17.79 1.68 11.55
CA GLY A 74 17.03 0.81 12.47
C GLY A 74 15.58 1.24 12.72
N VAL A 75 15.10 2.31 12.09
CA VAL A 75 13.74 2.84 12.27
C VAL A 75 12.92 2.68 10.99
N PRO A 76 11.78 1.95 11.01
CA PRO A 76 10.90 1.87 9.86
C PRO A 76 10.12 3.16 9.67
N HIS A 77 9.90 3.53 8.41
CA HIS A 77 9.06 4.67 8.04
C HIS A 77 8.23 4.33 6.79
N GLN A 78 7.21 5.14 6.53
CA GLN A 78 6.38 5.03 5.34
C GLN A 78 7.01 5.83 4.19
N THR A 79 7.16 5.20 3.03
CA THR A 79 7.47 5.89 1.78
C THR A 79 6.35 5.64 0.80
N VAL A 80 5.61 6.70 0.46
CA VAL A 80 4.56 6.63 -0.56
C VAL A 80 5.20 6.80 -1.93
N LEU A 81 5.13 5.75 -2.76
CA LEU A 81 5.65 5.75 -4.12
C LEU A 81 4.75 6.56 -5.07
N PRO A 82 5.31 7.16 -6.14
CA PRO A 82 4.51 7.73 -7.23
C PRO A 82 3.63 6.67 -7.89
N ALA A 83 2.44 7.07 -8.36
CA ALA A 83 1.50 6.16 -9.03
C ALA A 83 2.11 5.48 -10.27
N ALA A 84 2.93 6.21 -11.05
CA ALA A 84 3.62 5.69 -12.24
C ALA A 84 4.57 4.51 -11.95
N GLY A 85 5.02 4.33 -10.70
CA GLY A 85 5.90 3.23 -10.28
C GLY A 85 5.18 2.08 -9.57
N ALA A 86 3.86 2.18 -9.38
CA ALA A 86 3.07 1.23 -8.60
C ALA A 86 2.29 0.22 -9.46
N ALA A 87 2.41 0.28 -10.78
CA ALA A 87 1.80 -0.69 -11.67
C ALA A 87 2.35 -2.10 -11.40
N PRO A 88 1.49 -3.14 -11.32
CA PRO A 88 1.96 -4.51 -11.25
C PRO A 88 2.82 -4.81 -12.49
N ARG A 89 4.01 -5.38 -12.28
CA ARG A 89 4.83 -5.91 -13.38
C ARG A 89 4.20 -7.16 -13.97
#